data_AF-A0A1F2A685-F1
#
_entry.id   AF-A0A1F2A685-F1
#
_cell.length_a   1.000
_cell.length_b   1.000
_cell.length_c   1.000
_cell.angle_alpha   90.00
_cell.angle_beta   90.00
_cell.angle_gamma   90.00
#
_symmetry.space_group_name_H-M   'P 1'
#
loop_
_entity.id
_entity.type
_entity.pdbx_description
1 polymer ?
#
loop_
_entity_poly.entity_id
_entity_poly.type
_entity_poly.pdbx_seq_one_letter_code
_entity_poly.pdbx_strand_id
1 'polypeptide(L)'
;MKRFTDFLVNSLPALLIAVAGVVIVAVGIVAAVIFPGTAAVVIGLIIVVAGLVVVAGTVGIGAEWARTQNRIDALNAEVAEARSAENTIYYAAELPEDDQPDAPVAQKLLETFAADSPLMENLRIDRGQDLPAQGAAQLDGFLSSSAKQSFSDAAVHSAFMSVFRAARDLREWLKAETAEADGILSITPGDAREGGWREFSAAAARGDVLAQDLLTARSAFERAALEADLL
;
A
#
# COMPACT_ATOMS: atom_id res chain seq x y z
N MET A 1 16.37 -22.62 12.28
CA MET A 1 17.54 -22.03 12.97
C MET A 1 17.92 -20.65 12.41
N LYS A 2 18.18 -20.48 11.10
CA LYS A 2 18.59 -19.17 10.52
C LYS A 2 17.68 -17.98 10.92
N ARG A 3 16.36 -18.10 10.74
CA ARG A 3 15.40 -17.03 11.12
C ARG A 3 15.30 -16.77 12.63
N PHE A 4 15.60 -17.76 13.47
CA PHE A 4 15.63 -17.56 14.91
C PHE A 4 16.88 -16.77 15.33
N THR A 5 18.01 -17.02 14.68
CA THR A 5 19.20 -16.19 14.81
C THR A 5 18.91 -14.76 14.35
N ASP A 6 18.23 -14.57 13.21
CA ASP A 6 17.84 -13.23 12.73
C ASP A 6 16.92 -12.50 13.73
N PHE A 7 15.98 -13.21 14.37
CA PHE A 7 15.15 -12.67 15.45
C PHE A 7 15.97 -12.17 16.64
N LEU A 8 16.94 -12.98 17.12
CA LEU A 8 17.79 -12.60 18.24
C LEU A 8 18.71 -11.41 17.89
N VAL A 9 19.23 -11.35 16.66
CA VAL A 9 20.11 -10.25 16.22
C VAL A 9 19.33 -8.96 15.99
N ASN A 10 18.12 -9.03 15.42
CA ASN A 10 17.30 -7.85 15.14
C ASN A 10 16.45 -7.38 16.34
N SER A 11 16.38 -8.15 17.43
CA SER A 11 15.69 -7.74 18.65
C SER A 11 16.60 -7.85 19.87
N LEU A 12 17.28 -6.73 20.18
CA LEU A 12 18.12 -6.57 21.37
C LEU A 12 17.44 -7.07 22.68
N PRO A 13 16.13 -6.82 22.92
CA PRO A 13 15.46 -7.33 24.10
C PRO A 13 15.36 -8.86 24.15
N ALA A 14 15.11 -9.52 23.03
CA ALA A 14 14.98 -10.98 23.00
C ALA A 14 16.33 -11.66 23.22
N LEU A 15 17.41 -11.08 22.69
CA LEU A 15 18.77 -11.54 22.96
C LEU A 15 19.10 -11.44 24.46
N LEU A 16 18.80 -10.30 25.09
CA LEU A 16 19.05 -10.09 26.52
C LEU A 16 18.27 -11.07 27.39
N ILE A 17 16.99 -11.33 27.06
CA ILE A 17 16.15 -12.30 27.78
C ILE A 17 16.67 -13.73 27.60
N ALA A 18 17.08 -14.13 26.39
CA ALA A 18 17.65 -15.44 26.12
C ALA A 18 18.95 -15.66 26.92
N VAL A 19 19.86 -14.68 26.90
CA VAL A 19 21.12 -14.74 27.64
C VAL A 19 20.87 -14.77 29.15
N ALA A 20 19.96 -13.93 29.65
CA ALA A 20 19.57 -13.94 31.06
C ALA A 20 19.01 -15.30 31.50
N GLY A 21 18.14 -15.91 30.68
CA GLY A 21 17.62 -17.26 30.93
C GLY A 21 18.74 -18.30 31.05
N VAL A 22 19.73 -18.28 30.15
CA VAL A 22 20.90 -19.18 30.20
C VAL A 22 21.75 -18.94 31.45
N VAL A 23 21.99 -17.69 31.82
CA VAL A 23 22.74 -17.33 33.03
C VAL A 23 22.00 -17.82 34.29
N ILE A 24 20.68 -17.65 34.35
CA ILE A 24 19.85 -18.14 35.46
C ILE A 24 19.98 -19.67 35.58
N VAL A 25 19.90 -20.41 34.48
CA VAL A 25 20.11 -21.87 34.49
C VAL A 25 21.50 -22.22 35.03
N ALA A 26 22.56 -21.56 34.55
CA ALA A 26 23.92 -21.81 35.01
C ALA A 26 24.09 -21.54 36.51
N VAL A 27 23.54 -20.43 37.02
CA VAL A 27 23.56 -20.08 38.45
C VAL A 27 22.80 -21.12 39.28
N GLY A 28 21.63 -21.58 38.82
CA GLY A 28 20.86 -22.61 39.50
C GLY A 28 21.60 -23.95 39.60
N ILE A 29 22.30 -24.36 38.53
CA ILE A 29 23.14 -25.57 38.53
C ILE A 29 24.30 -25.42 39.52
N VAL A 30 25.01 -24.29 39.48
CA VAL A 30 26.14 -24.01 40.39
C VAL A 30 25.67 -24.02 41.85
N ALA A 31 24.52 -23.41 42.15
CA ALA A 31 23.96 -23.38 43.49
C ALA A 31 23.59 -24.80 43.99
N ALA A 32 23.00 -25.64 43.13
CA ALA A 32 22.64 -27.02 43.48
C ALA A 32 23.86 -27.93 43.70
N VAL A 33 24.96 -27.70 42.97
CA VAL A 33 26.17 -28.54 43.01
C VAL A 33 27.11 -28.14 44.15
N ILE A 34 27.29 -26.84 44.40
CA ILE A 34 28.27 -26.34 45.37
C ILE A 34 27.75 -26.37 46.82
N PHE A 35 26.43 -26.25 47.02
CA PHE A 35 25.82 -26.25 48.35
C PHE A 35 24.99 -27.53 48.55
N PRO A 36 25.57 -28.64 49.05
CA PRO A 36 24.93 -29.96 49.07
C PRO A 36 23.84 -30.14 50.16
N GLY A 37 23.22 -29.05 50.63
CA GLY A 37 22.07 -29.12 51.54
C GLY A 37 20.79 -29.38 50.75
N THR A 38 19.89 -30.22 51.28
CA THR A 38 18.58 -30.54 50.66
C THR A 38 17.80 -29.28 50.26
N ALA A 39 17.82 -28.24 51.09
CA ALA A 39 17.18 -26.96 50.78
C ALA A 39 17.85 -26.21 49.61
N ALA A 40 19.18 -26.23 49.53
CA ALA A 40 19.93 -25.55 48.48
C ALA A 40 19.79 -26.25 47.12
N VAL A 41 19.71 -27.59 47.11
CA VAL A 41 19.40 -28.38 45.91
C VAL A 41 18.00 -28.05 45.37
N VAL A 42 16.99 -27.96 46.25
CA VAL A 42 15.62 -27.60 45.86
C VAL A 42 15.55 -26.18 45.30
N ILE A 43 16.19 -25.20 45.95
CA ILE A 43 16.25 -23.83 45.46
C ILE A 43 16.98 -23.76 44.11
N GLY A 44 18.11 -24.45 43.97
CA GLY A 44 18.85 -24.52 42.71
C GLY A 44 18.02 -25.11 41.58
N LEU A 45 17.26 -26.18 41.83
CA LEU A 45 16.33 -26.76 40.87
C LEU A 45 15.22 -25.80 40.45
N ILE A 46 14.64 -25.04 41.38
CA ILE A 46 13.61 -24.03 41.06
C ILE A 46 14.20 -22.96 40.14
N ILE A 47 15.42 -22.51 40.40
CA ILE A 47 16.12 -21.51 39.58
C ILE A 47 16.39 -22.07 38.16
N VAL A 48 16.82 -23.33 38.05
CA VAL A 48 17.02 -23.99 36.75
C VAL A 48 15.72 -24.06 35.96
N VAL A 49 14.62 -24.47 36.60
CA VAL A 49 13.32 -24.55 35.94
C VAL A 49 12.85 -23.17 35.48
N ALA A 50 13.00 -22.14 36.31
CA ALA A 50 12.65 -20.77 35.94
C ALA A 50 13.46 -20.27 34.73
N GLY A 51 14.77 -20.53 34.70
CA GLY A 51 15.62 -20.19 33.56
C GLY A 51 15.23 -20.94 32.29
N LEU A 52 14.89 -22.24 32.38
CA LEU A 52 14.41 -23.02 31.25
C LEU A 52 13.07 -22.52 30.68
N VAL A 53 12.14 -22.08 31.54
CA VAL A 53 10.87 -21.47 31.11
C VAL A 53 11.13 -20.19 30.31
N VAL A 54 12.05 -19.34 30.75
CA VAL A 54 12.44 -18.12 30.03
C VAL A 54 13.03 -18.43 28.64
N VAL A 55 13.92 -19.43 28.58
CA VAL A 55 14.51 -19.86 27.30
C VAL A 55 13.44 -20.45 26.37
N ALA A 56 12.57 -21.32 26.88
CA ALA A 56 11.48 -21.91 26.10
C ALA A 56 10.47 -20.87 25.60
N GLY A 57 10.12 -19.89 26.44
CA GLY A 57 9.26 -18.76 26.05
C GLY A 57 9.88 -17.93 24.92
N THR A 58 11.18 -17.65 25.00
CA THR A 58 11.90 -16.91 23.95
C THR A 58 11.91 -17.69 22.63
N VAL A 59 12.06 -19.01 22.67
CA VAL A 59 11.95 -19.89 21.49
C VAL A 59 10.53 -19.85 20.91
N GLY A 60 9.50 -19.89 21.76
CA GLY A 60 8.09 -19.80 21.34
C GLY A 60 7.79 -18.50 20.60
N ILE A 61 8.18 -17.36 21.18
CA ILE A 61 8.00 -16.03 20.56
C ILE A 61 8.78 -15.94 19.24
N GLY A 62 10.00 -16.47 19.20
CA GLY A 62 10.79 -16.50 17.96
C GLY A 62 10.13 -17.35 16.86
N ALA A 63 9.43 -18.44 17.22
CA ALA A 63 8.70 -19.26 16.26
C ALA A 63 7.48 -18.51 15.70
N GLU A 64 6.74 -17.77 16.52
CA GLU A 64 5.64 -16.93 16.06
C GLU A 64 6.12 -15.79 15.16
N TRP A 65 7.21 -15.11 15.55
CA TRP A 65 7.84 -14.09 14.71
C TRP A 65 8.23 -14.64 13.34
N ALA A 66 8.83 -15.83 13.29
CA ALA A 66 9.22 -16.46 12.03
C ALA A 66 8.00 -16.80 11.15
N ARG A 67 6.88 -17.24 11.74
CA ARG A 67 5.63 -17.46 10.99
C ARG A 67 5.08 -16.15 10.42
N THR A 68 5.10 -15.08 11.21
CA THR A 68 4.67 -13.76 10.76
C THR A 68 5.54 -13.23 9.64
N GLN A 69 6.86 -13.37 9.74
CA GLN A 69 7.79 -12.99 8.67
C GLN A 69 7.56 -13.80 7.39
N ASN A 70 7.35 -15.12 7.49
CA ASN A 70 7.04 -15.93 6.31
C ASN A 70 5.72 -15.49 5.64
N ARG A 71 4.73 -15.05 6.43
CA ARG A 71 3.48 -14.51 5.89
C ARG A 71 3.69 -13.17 5.19
N ILE A 72 4.53 -12.29 5.75
CA ILE A 72 4.91 -11.02 5.12
C ILE A 72 5.67 -11.29 3.81
N ASP A 73 6.63 -12.21 3.83
CA ASP A 73 7.40 -12.59 2.64
C ASP A 73 6.47 -13.15 1.54
N ALA A 74 5.50 -14.00 1.90
CA ALA A 74 4.50 -14.52 0.97
C ALA A 74 3.59 -13.41 0.41
N LEU A 75 3.09 -12.52 1.26
CA LEU A 75 2.27 -11.39 0.83
C LEU A 75 3.05 -10.44 -0.08
N ASN A 76 4.33 -10.18 0.21
CA ASN A 76 5.19 -9.37 -0.64
C ASN A 76 5.45 -10.05 -1.99
N ALA A 77 5.59 -11.37 -2.02
CA ALA A 77 5.72 -12.13 -3.26
C ALA A 77 4.43 -12.08 -4.09
N GLU A 78 3.26 -12.25 -3.46
CA GLU A 78 1.96 -12.12 -4.13
C GLU A 78 1.74 -10.70 -4.67
N VAL A 79 2.09 -9.66 -3.91
CA VAL A 79 2.03 -8.27 -4.37
C VAL A 79 3.00 -8.02 -5.52
N ALA A 80 4.23 -8.57 -5.46
CA ALA A 80 5.21 -8.44 -6.53
C ALA A 80 4.74 -9.17 -7.80
N GLU A 81 4.12 -10.34 -7.68
CA GLU A 81 3.54 -11.10 -8.79
C GLU A 81 2.33 -10.37 -9.41
N ALA A 82 1.41 -9.86 -8.59
CA ALA A 82 0.29 -9.05 -9.05
C ALA A 82 0.77 -7.78 -9.78
N ARG A 83 1.79 -7.12 -9.23
CA ARG A 83 2.42 -5.93 -9.85
C ARG A 83 3.15 -6.27 -11.14
N SER A 84 3.79 -7.44 -11.22
CA SER A 84 4.43 -7.95 -12.44
C SER A 84 3.40 -8.32 -13.50
N ALA A 85 2.29 -8.97 -13.14
CA ALA A 85 1.20 -9.31 -14.05
C ALA A 85 0.52 -8.05 -14.59
N GLU A 86 0.28 -7.05 -13.74
CA GLU A 86 -0.19 -5.74 -14.17
C GLU A 86 0.79 -5.02 -15.08
N ASN A 87 2.10 -5.05 -14.79
CA ASN A 87 3.11 -4.46 -15.67
C ASN A 87 3.20 -5.18 -17.03
N THR A 88 3.15 -6.51 -17.03
CA THR A 88 3.33 -7.31 -18.27
C THR A 88 2.18 -7.11 -19.25
N ILE A 89 0.96 -6.82 -18.78
CA ILE A 89 -0.20 -6.57 -19.65
C ILE A 89 -0.11 -5.22 -20.37
N TYR A 90 0.69 -4.26 -19.88
CA TYR A 90 0.91 -2.96 -20.53
C TYR A 90 2.20 -2.86 -21.36
N TYR A 91 3.18 -3.76 -21.20
CA TYR A 91 4.44 -3.78 -21.96
C TYR A 91 4.44 -4.71 -23.20
N ALA A 92 3.35 -5.42 -23.50
CA ALA A 92 3.31 -6.37 -24.63
C ALA A 92 3.20 -5.70 -26.02
N ALA A 93 3.07 -4.37 -26.09
CA ALA A 93 3.29 -3.63 -27.31
C ALA A 93 4.63 -2.90 -27.16
N GLU A 94 5.59 -3.16 -28.06
CA GLU A 94 6.72 -2.26 -28.28
C GLU A 94 6.16 -0.84 -28.41
N LEU A 95 6.31 -0.05 -27.33
CA LEU A 95 6.04 1.37 -27.37
C LEU A 95 7.07 1.96 -28.33
N PRO A 96 6.68 2.80 -29.30
CA PRO A 96 7.68 3.57 -30.03
C PRO A 96 8.51 4.34 -29.00
N GLU A 97 9.85 4.28 -29.12
CA GLU A 97 10.76 5.17 -28.40
C GLU A 97 10.38 6.60 -28.78
N ASP A 98 9.45 7.19 -28.03
CA ASP A 98 9.17 8.61 -28.10
C ASP A 98 10.28 9.27 -27.28
N ASP A 99 11.32 9.71 -27.98
CA ASP A 99 12.54 10.35 -27.48
C ASP A 99 12.26 11.77 -26.91
N GLN A 100 11.04 11.98 -26.42
CA GLN A 100 10.61 13.24 -25.81
C GLN A 100 11.16 13.31 -24.38
N PRO A 101 11.77 14.45 -24.00
CA PRO A 101 12.24 14.62 -22.63
C PRO A 101 11.08 14.50 -21.64
N ASP A 102 11.28 13.73 -20.58
CA ASP A 102 10.26 13.42 -19.58
C ASP A 102 9.73 14.67 -18.85
N ALA A 103 10.57 15.70 -18.70
CA ALA A 103 10.24 16.92 -17.96
C ALA A 103 9.02 17.70 -18.52
N PRO A 104 8.97 18.12 -19.81
CA PRO A 104 7.80 18.81 -20.35
C PRO A 104 6.53 17.95 -20.32
N VAL A 105 6.66 16.62 -20.39
CA VAL A 105 5.50 15.72 -20.30
C VAL A 105 4.97 15.65 -18.87
N ALA A 106 5.85 15.48 -17.88
CA ALA A 106 5.50 15.52 -16.46
C ALA A 106 4.84 16.86 -16.09
N GLN A 107 5.39 17.97 -16.58
CA GLN A 107 4.85 19.30 -16.34
C GLN A 107 3.44 19.46 -16.94
N LYS A 108 3.23 19.08 -18.20
CA LYS A 108 1.91 19.12 -18.85
C LYS A 108 0.86 18.25 -18.14
N LEU A 109 1.27 17.11 -17.62
CA LEU A 109 0.39 16.23 -16.83
C LEU A 109 -0.01 16.89 -15.51
N LEU A 110 0.94 17.49 -14.79
CA LEU A 110 0.64 18.20 -13.56
C LEU A 110 -0.22 19.44 -13.79
N GLU A 111 -0.02 20.16 -14.89
CA GLU A 111 -0.89 21.27 -15.31
C GLU A 111 -2.32 20.79 -15.59
N THR A 112 -2.47 19.64 -16.25
CA THR A 112 -3.78 19.05 -16.54
C THR A 112 -4.58 18.74 -15.28
N PHE A 113 -3.90 18.34 -14.21
CA PHE A 113 -4.50 18.03 -12.91
C PHE A 113 -4.28 19.12 -11.86
N ALA A 114 -3.80 20.32 -12.24
CA ALA A 114 -3.53 21.40 -11.30
C ALA A 114 -4.79 21.76 -10.50
N ALA A 115 -4.63 22.27 -9.28
CA ALA A 115 -5.77 22.52 -8.40
C ALA A 115 -6.76 23.55 -8.98
N ASP A 116 -6.26 24.45 -9.81
CA ASP A 116 -6.94 25.48 -10.59
C ASP A 116 -7.26 25.05 -12.03
N SER A 117 -6.95 23.80 -12.40
CA SER A 117 -7.26 23.29 -13.74
C SER A 117 -8.79 23.17 -13.94
N PRO A 118 -9.27 23.38 -15.17
CA PRO A 118 -10.68 23.17 -15.51
C PRO A 118 -11.16 21.75 -15.19
N LEU A 119 -10.27 20.76 -15.30
CA LEU A 119 -10.56 19.37 -14.98
C LEU A 119 -10.86 19.20 -13.50
N MET A 120 -9.98 19.70 -12.63
CA MET A 120 -10.18 19.62 -11.18
C MET A 120 -11.37 20.46 -10.72
N GLU A 121 -11.62 21.60 -11.34
CA GLU A 121 -12.82 22.40 -11.08
C GLU A 121 -14.11 21.63 -11.44
N ASN A 122 -14.12 20.95 -12.59
CA ASN A 122 -15.27 20.17 -13.04
C ASN A 122 -15.44 18.85 -12.28
N LEU A 123 -14.40 18.35 -11.61
CA LEU A 123 -14.44 17.13 -10.80
C LEU A 123 -14.63 17.39 -9.29
N ARG A 124 -14.82 18.65 -8.85
CA ARG A 124 -15.15 18.94 -7.45
C ARG A 124 -16.55 18.43 -7.10
N ILE A 125 -16.59 17.36 -6.31
CA ILE A 125 -17.82 16.74 -5.77
C ILE A 125 -18.52 17.64 -4.72
N ASP A 126 -17.93 18.78 -4.33
CA ASP A 126 -18.59 19.81 -3.50
C ASP A 126 -19.85 20.41 -4.15
N ARG A 127 -20.09 20.19 -5.46
CA ARG A 127 -21.25 20.74 -6.19
C ARG A 127 -22.55 19.93 -6.05
N GLY A 128 -22.61 18.99 -5.11
CA GLY A 128 -23.68 17.99 -5.14
C GLY A 128 -23.43 17.03 -6.30
N GLN A 129 -24.28 16.03 -6.44
CA GLN A 129 -24.06 14.84 -7.28
C GLN A 129 -24.10 15.09 -8.80
N ASP A 130 -23.95 16.35 -9.19
CA ASP A 130 -24.06 16.89 -10.53
C ASP A 130 -22.67 17.41 -10.94
N LEU A 131 -22.08 16.74 -11.92
CA LEU A 131 -20.77 17.04 -12.47
C LEU A 131 -20.94 17.58 -13.90
N PRO A 132 -20.23 18.66 -14.30
CA PRO A 132 -20.25 19.08 -15.70
C PRO A 132 -19.75 17.95 -16.62
N ALA A 133 -20.50 17.64 -17.69
CA ALA A 133 -20.12 16.60 -18.67
C ALA A 133 -18.74 16.85 -19.30
N GLN A 134 -18.32 18.12 -19.33
CA GLN A 134 -17.00 18.54 -19.78
C GLN A 134 -15.86 17.91 -18.97
N GLY A 135 -16.03 17.64 -17.67
CA GLY A 135 -15.02 16.96 -16.85
C GLY A 135 -14.77 15.52 -17.29
N ALA A 136 -15.84 14.79 -17.64
CA ALA A 136 -15.72 13.43 -18.17
C ALA A 136 -15.05 13.41 -19.56
N ALA A 137 -15.34 14.39 -20.40
CA ALA A 137 -14.68 14.54 -21.71
C ALA A 137 -13.18 14.87 -21.56
N GLN A 138 -12.81 15.70 -20.57
CA GLN A 138 -11.41 16.01 -20.27
C GLN A 138 -10.66 14.77 -19.74
N LEU A 139 -11.30 13.94 -18.92
CA LEU A 139 -10.77 12.62 -18.51
C LEU A 139 -10.54 11.70 -19.72
N ASP A 140 -11.50 11.60 -20.64
CA ASP A 140 -11.33 10.81 -21.87
C ASP A 140 -10.16 11.34 -22.74
N GLY A 141 -10.01 12.66 -22.83
CA GLY A 141 -8.88 13.32 -23.51
C GLY A 141 -7.53 12.98 -22.86
N PHE A 142 -7.45 13.03 -21.53
CA PHE A 142 -6.25 12.62 -20.79
C PHE A 142 -5.91 11.14 -21.02
N LEU A 143 -6.89 10.24 -20.86
CA LEU A 143 -6.69 8.79 -21.00
C LEU A 143 -6.25 8.40 -22.42
N SER A 144 -6.84 9.02 -23.44
CA SER A 144 -6.48 8.75 -24.83
C SER A 144 -5.10 9.30 -25.21
N SER A 145 -4.77 10.52 -24.77
CA SER A 145 -3.47 11.14 -25.06
C SER A 145 -2.31 10.50 -24.29
N SER A 146 -2.58 9.95 -23.10
CA SER A 146 -1.54 9.42 -22.22
C SER A 146 -1.42 7.90 -22.27
N ALA A 147 -2.22 7.21 -23.10
CA ALA A 147 -2.28 5.74 -23.16
C ALA A 147 -0.94 5.06 -23.51
N LYS A 148 -0.05 5.78 -24.20
CA LYS A 148 1.28 5.29 -24.59
C LYS A 148 2.42 6.01 -23.88
N GLN A 149 2.09 6.84 -22.88
CA GLN A 149 3.10 7.60 -22.17
C GLN A 149 3.94 6.68 -21.30
N SER A 150 5.25 6.89 -21.35
CA SER A 150 6.21 6.25 -20.45
C SER A 150 7.16 7.30 -19.88
N PHE A 151 7.88 6.92 -18.82
CA PHE A 151 8.90 7.74 -18.19
C PHE A 151 10.14 6.89 -18.00
N SER A 152 11.32 7.48 -18.20
CA SER A 152 12.60 6.78 -18.05
C SER A 152 12.89 6.41 -16.59
N ASP A 153 12.50 7.27 -15.64
CA ASP A 153 12.57 6.98 -14.22
C ASP A 153 11.44 6.03 -13.81
N ALA A 154 11.80 4.89 -13.20
CA ALA A 154 10.86 3.85 -12.81
C ALA A 154 9.89 4.27 -11.70
N ALA A 155 10.30 5.14 -10.78
CA ALA A 155 9.44 5.65 -9.72
C ALA A 155 8.42 6.64 -10.30
N VAL A 156 8.86 7.54 -11.18
CA VAL A 156 7.99 8.46 -11.92
C VAL A 156 7.00 7.69 -12.78
N HIS A 157 7.46 6.69 -13.52
CA HIS A 157 6.61 5.85 -14.35
C HIS A 157 5.54 5.11 -13.52
N SER A 158 5.92 4.51 -12.39
CA SER A 158 4.96 3.83 -11.52
C SER A 158 3.93 4.81 -10.96
N ALA A 159 4.34 6.02 -10.59
CA ALA A 159 3.43 7.02 -10.06
C ALA A 159 2.47 7.55 -11.15
N PHE A 160 2.97 7.76 -12.37
CA PHE A 160 2.13 8.08 -13.53
C PHE A 160 1.09 7.00 -13.80
N MET A 161 1.48 5.72 -13.77
CA MET A 161 0.54 4.61 -13.97
C MET A 161 -0.56 4.57 -12.90
N SER A 162 -0.25 4.97 -11.66
CA SER A 162 -1.27 5.14 -10.62
C SER A 162 -2.27 6.25 -10.95
N VAL A 163 -1.82 7.39 -11.48
CA VAL A 163 -2.70 8.47 -11.96
C VAL A 163 -3.58 7.99 -13.11
N PHE A 164 -2.98 7.32 -14.10
CA PHE A 164 -3.69 6.81 -15.26
C PHE A 164 -4.80 5.82 -14.87
N ARG A 165 -4.50 4.89 -13.95
CA ARG A 165 -5.49 3.91 -13.45
C ARG A 165 -6.60 4.59 -12.66
N ALA A 166 -6.27 5.48 -11.73
CA ALA A 166 -7.27 6.19 -10.94
C ALA A 166 -8.21 7.02 -11.83
N ALA A 167 -7.67 7.69 -12.85
CA ALA A 167 -8.47 8.43 -13.83
C ALA A 167 -9.39 7.51 -14.65
N ARG A 168 -8.89 6.34 -15.06
CA ARG A 168 -9.69 5.34 -15.78
C ARG A 168 -10.82 4.81 -14.91
N ASP A 169 -10.52 4.42 -13.67
CA ASP A 169 -11.50 3.82 -12.77
C ASP A 169 -12.59 4.84 -12.40
N LEU A 170 -12.22 6.12 -12.18
CA LEU A 170 -13.18 7.21 -12.03
C LEU A 170 -14.03 7.39 -13.29
N ARG A 171 -13.42 7.34 -14.48
CA ARG A 171 -14.15 7.48 -15.75
C ARG A 171 -15.13 6.34 -16.00
N GLU A 172 -14.74 5.11 -15.69
CA GLU A 172 -15.60 3.93 -15.78
C GLU A 172 -16.79 4.05 -14.82
N TRP A 173 -16.54 4.49 -13.58
CA TRP A 173 -17.60 4.79 -12.62
C TRP A 173 -18.55 5.88 -13.15
N LEU A 174 -18.04 6.99 -13.72
CA LEU A 174 -18.89 8.01 -14.34
C LEU A 174 -19.78 7.42 -15.45
N LYS A 175 -19.24 6.56 -16.33
CA LYS A 175 -20.03 5.92 -17.39
C LYS A 175 -21.13 5.02 -16.85
N ALA A 176 -20.86 4.32 -15.74
CA ALA A 176 -21.77 3.32 -15.19
C ALA A 176 -22.85 3.93 -14.29
N GLU A 177 -22.49 4.94 -13.49
CA GLU A 177 -23.30 5.40 -12.37
C GLU A 177 -23.99 6.74 -12.63
N THR A 178 -23.61 7.46 -13.69
CA THR A 178 -24.20 8.77 -14.03
C THR A 178 -24.98 8.74 -15.34
N ALA A 179 -26.00 9.59 -15.41
CA ALA A 179 -26.75 9.87 -16.63
C ALA A 179 -26.52 11.32 -17.04
N GLU A 180 -26.32 11.55 -18.33
CA GLU A 180 -26.14 12.90 -18.88
C GLU A 180 -27.49 13.50 -19.26
N ALA A 181 -27.79 14.68 -18.74
CA ALA A 181 -28.91 15.52 -19.16
C ALA A 181 -28.47 16.98 -19.17
N ASP A 182 -28.75 17.71 -20.26
CA ASP A 182 -28.45 19.14 -20.40
C ASP A 182 -26.98 19.54 -20.09
N GLY A 183 -26.02 18.66 -20.42
CA GLY A 183 -24.59 18.88 -20.19
C GLY A 183 -24.13 18.66 -18.75
N ILE A 184 -25.01 18.10 -17.90
CA ILE A 184 -24.75 17.73 -16.52
C ILE A 184 -24.80 16.21 -16.41
N LEU A 185 -23.79 15.63 -15.78
CA LEU A 185 -23.74 14.23 -15.37
C LEU A 185 -24.23 14.15 -13.94
N SER A 186 -25.42 13.57 -13.76
CA SER A 186 -26.00 13.34 -12.44
C SER A 186 -25.93 11.86 -12.10
N ILE A 187 -25.62 11.53 -10.84
CA ILE A 187 -25.71 10.15 -10.37
C ILE A 187 -27.14 9.63 -10.55
N THR A 188 -27.28 8.43 -11.12
CA THR A 188 -28.58 7.78 -11.32
C THR A 188 -29.34 7.72 -9.99
N PRO A 189 -30.55 8.30 -9.89
CA PRO A 189 -31.25 8.46 -8.62
C PRO A 189 -31.68 7.11 -8.04
N GLY A 190 -31.87 7.06 -6.73
CA GLY A 190 -32.31 5.86 -6.02
C GLY A 190 -33.62 5.29 -6.57
N ASP A 191 -34.56 6.14 -6.99
CA ASP A 191 -35.87 5.72 -7.52
C ASP A 191 -35.77 4.93 -8.85
N ALA A 192 -34.66 5.06 -9.57
CA ALA A 192 -34.39 4.33 -10.81
C ALA A 192 -33.56 3.04 -10.60
N ARG A 193 -33.12 2.77 -9.36
CA ARG A 193 -32.25 1.63 -9.01
C ARG A 193 -33.06 0.49 -8.37
N GLU A 194 -32.67 -0.75 -8.66
CA GLU A 194 -33.33 -1.94 -8.11
C GLU A 194 -33.22 -1.99 -6.56
N GLY A 195 -32.07 -1.62 -6.00
CA GLY A 195 -31.88 -1.52 -4.54
C GLY A 195 -32.13 -0.13 -3.94
N GLY A 196 -32.77 0.77 -4.69
CA GLY A 196 -33.27 2.05 -4.19
C GLY A 196 -32.17 3.03 -3.71
N TRP A 197 -32.54 3.86 -2.73
CA TRP A 197 -31.66 4.88 -2.12
C TRP A 197 -30.40 4.32 -1.45
N ARG A 198 -30.39 3.03 -1.09
CA ARG A 198 -29.20 2.38 -0.50
C ARG A 198 -28.08 2.23 -1.54
N GLU A 199 -28.41 1.78 -2.75
CA GLU A 199 -27.45 1.63 -3.86
C GLU A 199 -26.95 2.98 -4.35
N PHE A 200 -27.84 3.97 -4.39
CA PHE A 200 -27.46 5.34 -4.67
C PHE A 200 -26.40 5.88 -3.70
N SER A 201 -26.60 5.72 -2.39
CA SER A 201 -25.61 6.17 -1.40
C SER A 201 -24.29 5.42 -1.52
N ALA A 202 -24.33 4.12 -1.85
CA ALA A 202 -23.13 3.34 -2.09
C ALA A 202 -22.38 3.78 -3.36
N ALA A 203 -23.12 4.08 -4.44
CA ALA A 203 -22.55 4.59 -5.69
C ALA A 203 -21.91 5.96 -5.48
N ALA A 204 -22.58 6.87 -4.78
CA ALA A 204 -22.05 8.19 -4.44
C ALA A 204 -20.78 8.09 -3.59
N ALA A 205 -20.79 7.30 -2.51
CA ALA A 205 -19.61 7.09 -1.68
C ALA A 205 -18.45 6.47 -2.47
N ARG A 206 -18.72 5.59 -3.44
CA ARG A 206 -17.69 5.03 -4.32
C ARG A 206 -17.09 6.09 -5.26
N GLY A 207 -17.90 7.00 -5.79
CA GLY A 207 -17.42 8.14 -6.58
C GLY A 207 -16.47 9.03 -5.77
N ASP A 208 -16.82 9.32 -4.52
CA ASP A 208 -15.98 10.10 -3.61
C ASP A 208 -14.61 9.46 -3.38
N VAL A 209 -14.59 8.15 -3.13
CA VAL A 209 -13.34 7.38 -2.95
C VAL A 209 -12.49 7.45 -4.21
N LEU A 210 -13.07 7.21 -5.40
CA LEU A 210 -12.32 7.24 -6.66
C LEU A 210 -11.74 8.63 -6.99
N ALA A 211 -12.45 9.70 -6.65
CA ALA A 211 -11.93 11.05 -6.79
C ALA A 211 -10.77 11.34 -5.81
N GLN A 212 -10.87 10.85 -4.57
CA GLN A 212 -9.79 10.94 -3.59
C GLN A 212 -8.56 10.12 -4.00
N ASP A 213 -8.76 8.94 -4.59
CA ASP A 213 -7.69 8.10 -5.11
C ASP A 213 -6.94 8.81 -6.25
N LEU A 214 -7.67 9.47 -7.16
CA LEU A 214 -7.06 10.27 -8.23
C LEU A 214 -6.22 11.43 -7.68
N LEU A 215 -6.75 12.16 -6.70
CA LEU A 215 -6.01 13.24 -6.02
C LEU A 215 -4.75 12.73 -5.32
N THR A 216 -4.86 11.58 -4.65
CA THR A 216 -3.73 10.95 -3.95
C THR A 216 -2.67 10.50 -4.96
N ALA A 217 -3.06 9.83 -6.04
CA ALA A 217 -2.16 9.41 -7.10
C ALA A 217 -1.44 10.60 -7.75
N ARG A 218 -2.17 11.69 -8.02
CA ARG A 218 -1.59 12.94 -8.53
C ARG A 218 -0.50 13.47 -7.60
N SER A 219 -0.77 13.56 -6.30
CA SER A 219 0.22 14.06 -5.32
C SER A 219 1.47 13.18 -5.23
N ALA A 220 1.31 11.86 -5.42
CA ALA A 220 2.44 10.93 -5.47
C ALA A 220 3.27 11.10 -6.74
N PHE A 221 2.62 11.34 -7.88
CA PHE A 221 3.30 11.66 -9.14
C PHE A 221 4.06 12.98 -9.07
N GLU A 222 3.46 14.03 -8.50
CA GLU A 222 4.14 15.31 -8.28
C GLU A 222 5.40 15.15 -7.43
N ARG A 223 5.33 14.38 -6.34
CA ARG A 223 6.50 14.08 -5.50
C ARG A 223 7.58 13.32 -6.29
N ALA A 224 7.20 12.29 -7.04
CA ALA A 224 8.16 11.50 -7.82
C ALA A 224 8.83 12.36 -8.90
N ALA A 225 8.08 13.24 -9.56
CA ALA A 225 8.61 14.16 -10.57
C ALA A 225 9.57 15.20 -9.95
N LEU A 226 9.26 15.72 -8.76
CA LEU A 226 10.18 16.59 -8.00
C LEU A 226 11.47 15.86 -7.61
N GLU A 227 11.38 14.62 -7.13
CA GLU A 227 12.53 13.81 -6.72
C GLU A 227 13.44 13.43 -7.89
N ALA A 228 12.88 13.37 -9.10
CA ALA A 228 13.59 13.07 -10.35
C ALA A 228 14.10 14.33 -11.10
N ASP A 229 14.03 15.52 -10.49
CA ASP A 229 14.40 16.81 -11.09
C ASP A 229 13.68 17.09 -12.44
N LEU A 230 12.43 16.65 -12.58
CA LEU A 230 11.61 16.84 -13.80
C LEU A 230 10.77 18.12 -13.76
N LEU A 231 10.85 18.91 -12.67
CA LEU A 231 10.03 20.10 -12.40
C LEU A 231 10.87 21.31 -11.99
#